data_AF-A0A7X5KR61-F1
#
_entry.id   AF-A0A7X5KR61-F1
#
_cell.length_a   1.000
_cell.length_b   1.000
_cell.length_c   1.000
_cell.angle_alpha   90.00
_cell.angle_beta   90.00
_cell.angle_gamma   90.00
#
_symmetry.space_group_name_H-M   'P 1'
#
loop_
_entity.id
_entity.type
_entity.pdbx_description
1 polymer ?
#
loop_
_entity_poly.entity_id
_entity_poly.type
_entity_poly.pdbx_seq_one_letter_code
_entity_poly.pdbx_strand_id
1 'polypeptide(L)' 'MLSVAEKTKILLKRQGMTIAQLADKLNISRQNLSNKLTRNNFDEKDIKTIAEAINCDVDIVFTDKTTGEII' A
#
# COMPACT_ATOMS: atom_id res chain seq x y z
N MET A 1 -6.30 -0.08 13.77
CA MET A 1 -6.33 0.23 12.32
C MET A 1 -5.22 -0.57 11.67
N LEU A 2 -5.45 -1.15 10.50
CA LEU A 2 -4.42 -1.89 9.77
C LEU A 2 -3.36 -0.93 9.21
N SER A 3 -2.10 -1.34 9.27
CA SER A 3 -0.98 -0.68 8.58
C SER A 3 -1.12 -0.78 7.05
N VAL A 4 -0.38 0.06 6.31
CA VAL A 4 -0.30 -0.02 4.85
C VAL A 4 0.15 -1.41 4.41
N ALA A 5 1.20 -1.97 5.04
CA ALA A 5 1.69 -3.30 4.71
C ALA A 5 0.64 -4.41 4.89
N GLU A 6 -0.16 -4.35 5.96
CA GLU A 6 -1.23 -5.32 6.21
C GLU A 6 -2.38 -5.17 5.20
N LYS A 7 -2.79 -3.92 4.89
CA LYS A 7 -3.79 -3.63 3.87
C LYS A 7 -3.36 -4.17 2.51
N THR A 8 -2.12 -3.93 2.10
CA THR A 8 -1.56 -4.44 0.84
C THR A 8 -1.63 -5.97 0.78
N LYS A 9 -1.20 -6.68 1.84
CA LYS A 9 -1.27 -8.16 1.87
C LYS A 9 -2.70 -8.69 1.76
N ILE A 10 -3.67 -8.03 2.40
CA ILE A 10 -5.09 -8.41 2.32
C ILE A 10 -5.62 -8.19 0.90
N LEU A 11 -5.31 -7.05 0.28
CA LEU A 11 -5.76 -6.71 -1.07
C LEU A 11 -5.16 -7.67 -2.11
N LEU A 12 -3.87 -8.01 -1.99
CA LEU A 12 -3.23 -9.04 -2.81
C LEU A 12 -3.95 -10.38 -2.74
N LYS A 13 -4.30 -10.84 -1.53
CA LYS A 13 -5.08 -12.07 -1.34
C LYS A 13 -6.46 -12.00 -2.00
N ARG A 14 -7.16 -10.85 -1.89
CA ARG A 14 -8.47 -10.64 -2.52
C ARG A 14 -8.42 -10.67 -4.04
N GLN A 15 -7.33 -10.20 -4.62
CA GLN A 15 -7.12 -10.20 -6.08
C GLN A 15 -6.45 -11.47 -6.62
N GLY A 16 -6.15 -12.46 -5.76
CA GLY A 16 -5.41 -13.65 -6.18
C GLY A 16 -3.99 -13.32 -6.68
N MET A 17 -3.42 -12.20 -6.25
CA MET A 17 -2.11 -11.72 -6.66
C MET A 17 -1.05 -12.05 -5.61
N THR A 18 0.13 -12.48 -6.07
CA THR A 18 1.29 -12.73 -5.21
C THR A 18 2.14 -11.48 -5.03
N ILE A 19 2.97 -11.45 -3.98
CA ILE A 19 3.99 -10.41 -3.80
C ILE A 19 4.96 -10.38 -5.00
N ALA A 20 5.23 -11.53 -5.62
CA ALA A 20 6.06 -11.61 -6.81
C ALA A 20 5.46 -10.81 -7.98
N GLN A 21 4.19 -11.06 -8.29
CA GLN A 21 3.48 -10.36 -9.36
C GLN A 21 3.34 -8.87 -9.08
N LEU A 22 3.15 -8.47 -7.81
CA LEU A 22 3.17 -7.06 -7.44
C LEU A 22 4.55 -6.42 -7.69
N ALA A 23 5.63 -7.09 -7.30
CA ALA A 23 6.98 -6.58 -7.54
C ALA A 23 7.25 -6.39 -9.04
N ASP A 24 6.82 -7.35 -9.86
CA ASP A 24 6.93 -7.29 -11.32
C ASP A 24 6.14 -6.10 -11.89
N LYS A 25 4.89 -5.88 -11.44
CA LYS A 25 4.06 -4.72 -11.83
C LYS A 25 4.68 -3.39 -11.44
N LEU A 26 5.35 -3.34 -10.28
CA LEU A 26 6.03 -2.15 -9.77
C LEU A 26 7.43 -1.95 -10.38
N ASN A 27 7.89 -2.88 -11.22
CA ASN A 27 9.24 -2.91 -11.79
C ASN A 27 10.35 -2.80 -10.72
N ILE A 28 10.19 -3.53 -9.61
CA ILE A 28 11.18 -3.63 -8.53
C ILE A 28 11.47 -5.08 -8.19
N SER A 29 12.60 -5.34 -7.53
CA SER A 29 12.89 -6.69 -7.09
C SER A 29 11.92 -7.15 -5.99
N ARG A 30 11.60 -8.46 -5.99
CA ARG A 30 10.82 -9.10 -4.92
C ARG A 30 11.40 -8.84 -3.53
N GLN A 31 12.73 -8.83 -3.41
CA GLN A 31 13.41 -8.53 -2.15
C GLN A 31 13.17 -7.08 -1.70
N ASN A 32 13.21 -6.10 -2.63
CA ASN A 32 12.91 -4.71 -2.32
C ASN A 32 11.48 -4.57 -1.79
N LEU A 33 10.50 -5.16 -2.48
CA LEU A 33 9.10 -5.13 -2.03
C LEU A 33 8.91 -5.82 -0.68
N SER A 34 9.50 -6.99 -0.46
CA SER A 34 9.46 -7.70 0.83
C SER A 34 10.08 -6.88 1.96
N ASN A 35 11.18 -6.17 1.69
CA ASN A 35 11.81 -5.27 2.65
C ASN A 35 10.92 -4.07 2.98
N LYS A 36 10.28 -3.44 1.98
CA LYS A 36 9.30 -2.36 2.20
C LYS A 36 8.12 -2.82 3.05
N LEU A 37 7.53 -3.97 2.72
CA LEU A 37 6.42 -4.57 3.47
C LEU A 37 6.81 -4.91 4.92
N THR A 38 8.04 -5.37 5.15
CA THR A 38 8.55 -5.68 6.49
C THR A 38 8.82 -4.43 7.32
N ARG A 39 9.42 -3.40 6.71
CA ARG A 39 9.73 -2.12 7.39
C ARG A 39 8.49 -1.25 7.61
N ASN A 40 7.41 -1.51 6.87
CA ASN A 40 6.18 -0.72 6.88
C ASN A 40 6.44 0.79 6.75
N ASN A 41 7.39 1.16 5.89
CA ASN A 41 7.76 2.54 5.61
C ASN A 41 7.55 2.79 4.11
N PHE A 42 6.50 3.54 3.80
CA PHE A 42 6.07 3.86 2.44
C PHE A 42 5.93 5.38 2.33
N ASP A 43 6.47 5.96 1.27
CA ASP A 43 6.09 7.31 0.90
C ASP A 43 4.72 7.32 0.19
N GLU A 44 4.12 8.50 0.02
CA GLU A 44 2.83 8.64 -0.65
C GLU A 44 2.83 8.04 -2.07
N LYS A 45 3.95 8.18 -2.79
CA LYS A 45 4.09 7.69 -4.15
C LYS A 45 4.09 6.17 -4.18
N ASP A 46 4.77 5.51 -3.25
CA ASP A 46 4.74 4.06 -3.08
C ASP A 46 3.31 3.57 -2.91
N ILE A 47 2.55 4.22 -2.00
CA ILE A 47 1.18 3.82 -1.69
C ILE A 47 0.29 3.93 -2.93
N LYS A 48 0.34 5.06 -3.64
CA LYS A 48 -0.42 5.27 -4.88
C LYS A 48 -0.05 4.27 -5.97
N THR A 49 1.24 4.00 -6.15
CA THR A 49 1.71 3.05 -7.17
C THR A 49 1.28 1.62 -6.84
N ILE A 50 1.32 1.23 -5.56
CA ILE A 50 0.81 -0.07 -5.09
C ILE A 50 -0.69 -0.17 -5.31
N ALA A 51 -1.45 0.88 -4.98
CA ALA A 51 -2.90 0.91 -5.13
C ALA A 51 -3.31 0.75 -6.62
N GLU A 52 -2.66 1.47 -7.52
CA GLU A 52 -2.83 1.35 -8.98
C GLU A 52 -2.51 -0.08 -9.46
N ALA A 53 -1.39 -0.66 -9.01
CA ALA A 53 -0.99 -2.01 -9.41
C ALA A 53 -1.98 -3.09 -8.96
N ILE A 54 -2.69 -2.84 -7.85
CA ILE A 54 -3.73 -3.68 -7.24
C ILE A 54 -5.12 -3.11 -7.57
N ASN A 55 -5.28 -2.30 -8.63
CA ASN A 55 -6.58 -1.79 -9.10
C ASN A 55 -7.53 -1.34 -7.98
N CYS A 56 -7.02 -0.48 -7.09
CA CYS A 56 -7.71 0.01 -5.91
C CYS A 56 -7.47 1.51 -5.80
N ASP A 57 -8.48 2.26 -5.39
CA ASP A 57 -8.32 3.66 -5.03
C ASP A 57 -7.66 3.80 -3.65
N VAL A 58 -6.94 4.90 -3.46
CA VAL A 58 -6.39 5.28 -2.16
C VAL A 58 -6.69 6.74 -1.84
N ASP A 59 -7.43 6.94 -0.75
CA ASP A 59 -7.71 8.26 -0.19
C ASP A 59 -6.79 8.50 1.01
N ILE A 60 -6.05 9.61 0.96
CA ILE A 60 -5.25 10.10 2.09
C ILE A 60 -6.04 11.21 2.75
N VAL A 61 -6.37 11.01 4.02
CA VAL A 61 -7.26 11.89 4.77
C VAL A 61 -6.50 12.52 5.92
N PHE A 62 -6.65 13.84 6.07
CA PHE A 62 -6.20 14.54 7.27
C PHE A 62 -7.39 14.71 8.21
N THR A 63 -7.15 14.53 9.51
CA THR A 63 -8.17 14.81 10.54
C THR A 63 -7.61 15.84 11.48
N ASP A 64 -8.25 17.00 11.53
CA ASP A 64 -7.93 18.03 12.52
C ASP A 64 -8.21 17.46 13.92
N LYS A 65 -7.20 17.45 14.78
CA LYS A 65 -7.29 16.84 16.12
C LYS A 65 -8.12 17.67 17.11
N THR A 66 -8.35 18.94 16.80
CA THR A 66 -9.09 19.88 17.64
C THR A 66 -10.57 19.87 17.29
N THR A 67 -10.88 19.96 15.99
CA THR A 67 -12.27 20.06 15.51
C THR A 67 -12.85 18.70 15.12
N GLY A 68 -12.01 17.71 14.82
CA GLY A 68 -12.43 16.41 14.26
C GLY A 68 -12.79 16.49 12.78
N GLU A 69 -12.59 17.63 12.13
CA GLU A 69 -12.86 17.83 10.72
C GLU A 69 -11.94 16.99 9.84
N ILE A 70 -12.50 16.42 8.77
CA ILE A 70 -11.79 15.65 7.75
C ILE A 70 -11.49 16.58 6.56
N ILE A 71 -10.21 16.67 6.18
CA ILE A 71 -9.69 17.47 5.07
C ILE A 71 -9.07 16.54 4.03
#